data_AF-A0A2K2U0G1-F1
#
_entry.id   AF-A0A2K2U0G1-F1
#
_cell.length_a   1.000
_cell.length_b   1.000
_cell.length_c   1.000
_cell.angle_alpha   90.00
_cell.angle_beta   90.00
_cell.angle_gamma   90.00
#
_symmetry.space_group_name_H-M   'P 1'
#
loop_
_entity.id
_entity.type
_entity.pdbx_description
1 polymer ?
#
loop_
_entity_poly.entity_id
_entity_poly.type
_entity_poly.pdbx_seq_one_letter_code
_entity_poly.pdbx_strand_id
1 'polypeptide(L)'
;MHDMDRIYREHAHMVYKYLLTKTGDSGWAEELTQETFYRAVYSLETYNGECKVSTWLCQIAKHVWFQDLEKRNRHRTEELTENLVYNAPDSDEMLLYSERKMAVMKALHRMKEPVREVMYLRIFGELSFKEIGEVLGQSETWARVTFYRGKKGLTKGEIL
;
A
#
# COMPACT_ATOMS: atom_id res chain seq x y z
N MET A 1 14.49 -20.34 -9.31
CA MET A 1 14.59 -19.09 -10.10
C MET A 1 13.35 -18.81 -10.94
N HIS A 2 12.87 -19.79 -11.74
CA HIS A 2 11.67 -19.64 -12.60
C HIS A 2 10.37 -19.22 -11.87
N ASP A 3 10.17 -19.63 -10.60
CA ASP A 3 8.97 -19.26 -9.83
C ASP A 3 8.96 -17.79 -9.42
N MET A 4 10.10 -17.23 -9.00
CA MET A 4 10.18 -15.81 -8.62
C MET A 4 10.02 -14.88 -9.80
N ASP A 5 10.57 -15.23 -10.97
CA ASP A 5 10.39 -14.42 -12.18
C ASP A 5 8.92 -14.33 -12.58
N ARG A 6 8.17 -15.43 -12.40
CA ARG A 6 6.72 -15.45 -12.66
C ARG A 6 5.98 -14.59 -11.64
N ILE A 7 6.25 -14.80 -10.35
CA ILE A 7 5.66 -14.04 -9.24
C ILE A 7 5.91 -12.53 -9.42
N TYR A 8 7.13 -12.15 -9.80
CA TYR A 8 7.48 -10.76 -10.07
C TYR A 8 6.64 -10.17 -11.21
N ARG A 9 6.61 -10.85 -12.38
CA ARG A 9 5.83 -10.36 -13.53
C ARG A 9 4.33 -10.23 -13.23
N GLU A 10 3.78 -11.13 -12.41
CA GLU A 10 2.36 -11.14 -12.05
C GLU A 10 2.01 -10.09 -10.98
N HIS A 11 2.92 -9.78 -10.06
CA HIS A 11 2.58 -9.02 -8.84
C HIS A 11 3.36 -7.72 -8.62
N ALA A 12 4.43 -7.44 -9.36
CA ALA A 12 5.26 -6.26 -9.13
C ALA A 12 4.47 -4.95 -9.22
N HIS A 13 3.59 -4.84 -10.22
CA HIS A 13 2.75 -3.66 -10.40
C HIS A 13 1.74 -3.44 -9.25
N MET A 14 1.23 -4.52 -8.67
CA MET A 14 0.33 -4.47 -7.51
C MET A 14 1.08 -3.97 -6.27
N VAL A 15 2.26 -4.53 -6.00
CA VAL A 15 3.13 -4.13 -4.89
C VAL A 15 3.55 -2.67 -5.02
N TYR A 16 3.99 -2.28 -6.23
CA TYR A 16 4.37 -0.89 -6.54
C TYR A 16 3.22 0.09 -6.29
N LYS A 17 2.02 -0.19 -6.80
CA LYS A 17 0.86 0.69 -6.57
C LYS A 17 0.51 0.80 -5.09
N TYR A 18 0.54 -0.32 -4.37
CA TYR A 18 0.30 -0.31 -2.92
C TYR A 18 1.32 0.58 -2.22
N LEU A 19 2.62 0.44 -2.50
CA LEU A 19 3.68 1.25 -1.89
C LEU A 19 3.62 2.71 -2.31
N LEU A 20 3.26 3.01 -3.57
CA LEU A 20 3.04 4.38 -4.04
C LEU A 20 1.95 5.09 -3.25
N THR A 21 0.89 4.38 -2.84
CA THR A 21 -0.14 4.96 -1.95
C THR A 21 0.36 5.26 -0.53
N LYS A 22 1.46 4.62 -0.10
CA LYS A 22 2.09 4.86 1.20
C LYS A 22 3.10 5.99 1.15
N THR A 23 3.98 5.98 0.14
CA THR A 23 5.09 6.92 0.00
C THR A 23 4.64 8.26 -0.56
N GLY A 24 3.69 8.27 -1.51
CA GLY A 24 3.40 9.45 -2.32
C GLY A 24 4.53 9.83 -3.30
N ASP A 25 5.59 9.02 -3.38
CA ASP A 25 6.82 9.25 -4.14
C ASP A 25 7.14 8.00 -4.97
N SER A 26 7.33 8.19 -6.28
CA SER A 26 7.54 7.09 -7.24
C SER A 26 8.89 6.40 -7.07
N GLY A 27 9.97 7.17 -6.88
CA GLY A 27 11.30 6.61 -6.67
C GLY A 27 11.37 5.77 -5.39
N TRP A 28 10.81 6.30 -4.30
CA TRP A 28 10.72 5.59 -3.04
C TRP A 28 9.83 4.35 -3.13
N ALA A 29 8.69 4.44 -3.83
CA ALA A 29 7.83 3.27 -4.06
C ALA A 29 8.56 2.19 -4.86
N GLU A 30 9.36 2.57 -5.86
CA GLU A 30 10.16 1.64 -6.65
C GLU A 30 11.24 0.95 -5.81
N GLU A 31 11.99 1.70 -5.00
CA GLU A 31 12.99 1.16 -4.06
C GLU A 31 12.37 0.14 -3.10
N LEU A 32 11.25 0.49 -2.45
CA LEU A 32 10.56 -0.41 -1.52
C LEU A 32 9.96 -1.62 -2.25
N THR A 33 9.58 -1.49 -3.51
CA THR A 33 9.11 -2.63 -4.33
C THR A 33 10.26 -3.59 -4.57
N GLN A 34 11.42 -3.08 -4.98
CA GLN A 34 12.62 -3.90 -5.15
C GLN A 34 13.01 -4.61 -3.86
N GLU A 35 13.04 -3.90 -2.73
CA GLU A 35 13.31 -4.48 -1.41
C GLU A 35 12.27 -5.55 -1.01
N THR A 36 10.99 -5.34 -1.34
CA THR A 36 9.93 -6.32 -1.11
C THR A 36 10.22 -7.63 -1.83
N PHE A 37 10.56 -7.56 -3.12
CA PHE A 37 10.86 -8.77 -3.90
C PHE A 37 12.20 -9.39 -3.51
N TYR A 38 13.19 -8.57 -3.15
CA TYR A 38 14.45 -9.06 -2.57
C TYR A 38 14.17 -9.94 -1.35
N ARG A 39 13.37 -9.47 -0.38
CA ARG A 39 12.98 -10.28 0.79
C ARG A 39 12.10 -11.48 0.44
N ALA A 40 11.23 -11.34 -0.56
CA ALA A 40 10.40 -12.43 -1.02
C ALA A 40 11.25 -13.59 -1.57
N VAL A 41 12.36 -13.32 -2.26
CA VAL A 41 13.28 -14.37 -2.74
C VAL A 41 13.78 -15.24 -1.57
N TYR A 42 14.20 -14.64 -0.46
CA TYR A 42 14.70 -15.38 0.71
C TYR A 42 13.59 -16.04 1.52
N SER A 43 12.36 -15.53 1.43
CA SER A 43 11.23 -16.01 2.21
C SER A 43 10.43 -17.09 1.47
N LEU A 44 10.65 -17.25 0.15
CA LEU A 44 9.86 -18.12 -0.71
C LEU A 44 9.93 -19.59 -0.27
N GLU A 45 11.09 -20.07 0.20
CA GLU A 45 11.24 -21.45 0.67
C GLU A 45 10.38 -21.76 1.90
N THR A 46 10.03 -20.73 2.68
CA THR A 46 9.16 -20.85 3.86
C THR A 46 7.70 -20.54 3.58
N TYR A 47 7.37 -20.12 2.35
CA TYR A 47 5.99 -19.86 1.96
C TYR A 47 5.24 -21.18 1.79
N ASN A 48 4.36 -21.47 2.74
CA ASN A 48 3.61 -22.72 2.85
C ASN A 48 2.27 -22.72 2.08
N GLY A 49 1.94 -21.63 1.37
CA GLY A 49 0.68 -21.51 0.61
C GLY A 49 -0.59 -21.29 1.44
N GLU A 50 -0.49 -21.00 2.74
CA GLU A 50 -1.66 -20.77 3.61
C GLU A 50 -2.48 -19.53 3.21
N CYS A 51 -1.83 -18.52 2.63
CA CYS A 51 -2.48 -17.35 2.03
C CYS A 51 -2.04 -17.21 0.57
N LYS A 52 -2.73 -16.39 -0.23
CA LYS A 52 -2.32 -16.16 -1.62
C LYS A 52 -1.00 -15.39 -1.70
N VAL A 53 -0.28 -15.54 -2.81
CA VAL A 53 0.98 -14.82 -3.09
C VAL A 53 0.78 -13.31 -3.01
N SER A 54 -0.36 -12.78 -3.48
CA SER A 54 -0.76 -11.37 -3.33
C SER A 54 -0.79 -10.91 -1.86
N THR A 55 -1.46 -11.69 -0.99
CA THR A 55 -1.53 -11.42 0.46
C THR A 55 -0.14 -11.41 1.07
N TRP A 56 0.64 -12.45 0.78
CA TRP A 56 1.99 -12.63 1.30
C TRP A 56 2.92 -11.48 0.89
N LEU A 57 2.92 -11.08 -0.39
CA LEU A 57 3.71 -9.95 -0.88
C LEU A 57 3.27 -8.62 -0.25
N CYS A 58 1.96 -8.38 -0.07
CA CYS A 58 1.49 -7.19 0.63
C CYS A 58 1.91 -7.15 2.10
N GLN A 59 1.98 -8.30 2.79
CA GLN A 59 2.50 -8.37 4.15
C GLN A 59 4.00 -8.00 4.20
N ILE A 60 4.80 -8.53 3.26
CA ILE A 60 6.22 -8.17 3.14
C ILE A 60 6.35 -6.67 2.85
N ALA A 61 5.62 -6.15 1.85
CA ALA A 61 5.66 -4.73 1.46
C ALA A 61 5.28 -3.80 2.61
N LYS A 62 4.23 -4.15 3.36
CA LYS A 62 3.81 -3.42 4.57
C LYS A 62 4.94 -3.39 5.60
N HIS A 63 5.60 -4.52 5.84
CA HIS A 63 6.71 -4.61 6.80
C HIS A 63 7.94 -3.80 6.33
N VAL A 64 8.30 -3.90 5.05
CA VAL A 64 9.38 -3.12 4.41
C VAL A 64 9.12 -1.62 4.58
N TRP A 65 7.91 -1.16 4.26
CA TRP A 65 7.49 0.22 4.47
C TRP A 65 7.63 0.67 5.93
N PHE A 66 7.11 -0.10 6.89
CA PHE A 66 7.20 0.27 8.32
C PHE A 66 8.65 0.37 8.79
N GLN A 67 9.50 -0.58 8.41
CA GLN A 67 10.91 -0.55 8.78
C GLN A 67 11.64 0.67 8.17
N ASP A 68 11.35 1.00 6.92
CA ASP A 68 11.96 2.17 6.27
C ASP A 68 11.49 3.48 6.91
N LEU A 69 10.19 3.59 7.20
CA LEU A 69 9.62 4.74 7.90
C LEU A 69 10.24 4.91 9.30
N GLU A 70 10.41 3.83 10.05
CA GLU A 70 11.10 3.87 11.35
C GLU A 70 12.56 4.30 11.22
N LYS A 71 13.29 3.78 10.22
CA LYS A 71 14.67 4.20 9.94
C LYS A 71 14.71 5.69 9.67
N ARG A 72 13.87 6.20 8.77
CA ARG A 72 13.83 7.63 8.42
C ARG A 72 13.45 8.49 9.61
N ASN A 73 12.50 8.07 10.45
CA ASN A 73 12.14 8.79 11.67
C ASN A 73 13.29 8.82 12.70
N ARG A 74 14.07 7.73 12.83
CA ARG A 74 15.26 7.71 13.69
C ARG A 74 16.33 8.69 13.20
N HIS A 75 16.61 8.72 11.91
CA HIS A 75 17.57 9.68 11.33
C HIS A 75 17.06 11.13 11.40
N ARG A 76 15.74 11.34 11.31
CA ARG A 76 15.11 12.65 11.54
C ARG A 76 15.16 13.10 13.01
N THR A 77 15.44 12.21 13.96
CA THR A 77 15.62 12.58 15.36
C THR A 77 17.01 13.16 15.63
N GLU A 78 17.97 12.98 14.71
CA GLU A 78 19.32 13.58 14.79
C GLU A 78 19.39 14.97 14.14
N GLU A 79 18.44 15.31 13.28
CA GLU A 79 18.27 16.65 12.69
C GLU A 79 16.93 17.26 13.13
N LEU A 80 16.98 18.07 14.19
CA LEU A 80 15.82 18.81 14.67
C LEU A 80 15.21 19.69 13.56
N THR A 81 13.88 19.68 13.55
CA THR A 81 12.95 20.49 12.74
C THR A 81 12.87 20.14 11.26
N GLU A 82 11.79 19.43 10.88
CA GLU A 82 10.84 19.95 9.91
C GLU A 82 9.58 19.08 9.89
N ASN A 83 8.44 19.73 9.67
CA ASN A 83 7.14 19.09 9.60
C ASN A 83 7.15 17.93 8.60
N LEU A 84 6.33 16.89 8.85
CA LEU A 84 5.92 15.94 7.80
C LEU A 84 5.09 16.71 6.76
N VAL A 85 5.77 17.49 5.91
CA VAL A 85 5.21 18.02 4.69
C VAL A 85 5.15 16.83 3.74
N TYR A 86 3.95 16.28 3.63
CA TYR A 86 3.61 15.31 2.61
C TYR A 86 3.67 16.05 1.26
N ASN A 87 4.76 15.85 0.52
CA ASN A 87 4.82 16.25 -0.87
C ASN A 87 3.78 15.40 -1.61
N ALA A 88 2.69 16.04 -2.03
CA ALA A 88 1.86 15.47 -3.07
C ALA A 88 2.77 15.18 -4.27
N PRO A 89 2.58 14.06 -5.00
CA PRO A 89 3.46 13.70 -6.10
C PRO A 89 3.50 14.85 -7.12
N ASP A 90 4.66 15.50 -7.21
CA ASP A 90 5.03 16.35 -8.33
C ASP A 90 5.53 15.41 -9.44
N SER A 91 4.60 14.97 -10.28
CA SER A 91 4.96 14.43 -11.59
C SER A 91 3.94 14.91 -12.61
N ASP A 92 4.41 15.79 -13.48
CA ASP A 92 3.67 16.56 -14.48
C ASP A 92 3.14 15.73 -15.68
N GLU A 93 3.12 14.39 -15.62
CA GLU A 93 2.91 13.56 -16.82
C GLU A 93 1.47 13.02 -17.04
N MET A 94 0.46 13.45 -16.28
CA MET A 94 -0.93 12.93 -16.48
C MET A 94 -2.07 13.96 -16.41
N LEU A 95 -1.78 15.24 -16.66
CA LEU A 95 -2.55 16.41 -16.21
C LEU A 95 -4.05 16.52 -16.64
N LEU A 96 -4.59 15.72 -17.57
CA LEU A 96 -6.03 15.78 -17.92
C LEU A 96 -6.86 14.53 -17.57
N TYR A 97 -6.22 13.37 -17.34
CA TYR A 97 -6.90 12.19 -16.79
C TYR A 97 -6.82 12.16 -15.24
N SER A 98 -6.11 13.16 -14.68
CA SER A 98 -5.62 13.26 -13.31
C SER A 98 -6.61 13.86 -12.32
N GLU A 99 -7.44 14.84 -12.67
CA GLU A 99 -8.16 15.62 -11.64
C GLU A 99 -9.11 14.77 -10.79
N ARG A 100 -9.89 13.90 -11.42
CA ARG A 100 -10.79 12.97 -10.70
C ARG A 100 -10.01 11.90 -9.93
N LYS A 101 -8.95 11.34 -10.52
CA LYS A 101 -8.09 10.34 -9.83
C LYS A 101 -7.37 10.96 -8.64
N MET A 102 -6.84 12.15 -8.80
CA MET A 102 -6.17 12.94 -7.76
C MET A 102 -7.16 13.37 -6.68
N ALA A 103 -8.40 13.72 -7.03
CA ALA A 103 -9.46 13.98 -6.06
C ALA A 103 -9.80 12.72 -5.23
N VAL A 104 -9.91 11.56 -5.88
CA VAL A 104 -10.13 10.27 -5.19
C VAL A 104 -8.95 9.93 -4.28
N MET A 105 -7.71 10.08 -4.76
CA MET A 105 -6.51 9.86 -3.94
C MET A 105 -6.47 10.81 -2.74
N LYS A 106 -6.71 12.12 -2.94
CA LYS A 106 -6.78 13.11 -1.86
C LYS A 106 -7.87 12.74 -0.85
N ALA A 107 -9.02 12.27 -1.30
CA ALA A 107 -10.11 11.85 -0.42
C ALA A 107 -9.76 10.58 0.36
N LEU A 108 -9.13 9.59 -0.28
CA LEU A 108 -8.62 8.38 0.38
C LEU A 108 -7.56 8.71 1.43
N HIS A 109 -6.63 9.63 1.15
CA HIS A 109 -5.60 10.05 2.11
C HIS A 109 -6.17 10.71 3.37
N ARG A 110 -7.31 11.40 3.24
CA ARG A 110 -8.02 12.03 4.37
C ARG A 110 -8.77 11.03 5.24
N MET A 111 -9.01 9.81 4.77
CA MET A 111 -9.64 8.78 5.58
C MET A 111 -8.75 8.38 6.75
N LYS A 112 -9.38 8.11 7.89
CA LYS A 112 -8.70 7.57 9.06
C LYS A 112 -8.40 6.10 8.89
N GLU A 113 -7.37 5.64 9.59
CA GLU A 113 -7.20 4.21 9.79
C GLU A 113 -8.33 3.65 10.65
N PRO A 114 -8.82 2.43 10.38
CA PRO A 114 -8.30 1.46 9.40
C PRO A 114 -8.99 1.52 8.02
N VAL A 115 -9.91 2.47 7.81
CA VAL A 115 -10.71 2.57 6.57
C VAL A 115 -9.82 2.81 5.37
N ARG A 116 -8.86 3.72 5.50
CA ARG A 116 -7.90 4.04 4.45
C ARG A 116 -7.10 2.82 3.98
N GLU A 117 -6.53 2.06 4.91
CA GLU A 117 -5.78 0.84 4.61
C GLU A 117 -6.61 -0.18 3.81
N VAL A 118 -7.84 -0.44 4.25
CA VAL A 118 -8.76 -1.37 3.58
C VAL A 118 -9.09 -0.89 2.16
N MET A 119 -9.32 0.41 1.97
CA MET A 119 -9.58 0.97 0.65
C MET A 119 -8.37 0.79 -0.28
N TYR A 120 -7.15 1.01 0.22
CA TYR A 120 -5.94 0.86 -0.57
C TYR A 120 -5.66 -0.59 -0.98
N LEU A 121 -5.71 -1.52 -0.03
CA LEU A 121 -5.53 -2.95 -0.32
C LEU A 121 -6.58 -3.48 -1.30
N ARG A 122 -7.82 -2.96 -1.25
CA ARG A 122 -8.89 -3.38 -2.17
C ARG A 122 -8.76 -2.78 -3.57
N ILE A 123 -8.48 -1.49 -3.67
CA ILE A 123 -8.53 -0.75 -4.95
C ILE A 123 -7.21 -0.87 -5.72
N PHE A 124 -6.08 -0.84 -5.02
CA PHE A 124 -4.74 -0.82 -5.64
C PHE A 124 -3.99 -2.14 -5.43
N GLY A 125 -4.16 -2.75 -4.26
CA GLY A 125 -3.64 -4.09 -3.98
C GLY A 125 -4.43 -5.19 -4.70
N GLU A 126 -5.65 -4.91 -5.18
CA GLU A 126 -6.55 -5.89 -5.82
C GLU A 126 -6.89 -7.11 -4.93
N LEU A 127 -6.67 -7.03 -3.61
CA LEU A 127 -6.95 -8.10 -2.66
C LEU A 127 -8.46 -8.31 -2.48
N SER A 128 -8.88 -9.57 -2.32
CA SER A 128 -10.22 -9.91 -1.83
C SER A 128 -10.42 -9.49 -0.38
N PHE A 129 -11.67 -9.38 0.08
CA PHE A 129 -11.95 -9.04 1.48
C PHE A 129 -11.39 -10.06 2.46
N LYS A 130 -11.32 -11.33 2.06
CA LYS A 130 -10.66 -12.39 2.83
C LYS A 130 -9.17 -12.08 3.02
N GLU A 131 -8.47 -11.80 1.91
CA GLU A 131 -7.04 -11.46 1.92
C GLU A 131 -6.76 -10.19 2.72
N ILE A 132 -7.62 -9.17 2.62
CA ILE A 132 -7.49 -7.94 3.42
C ILE A 132 -7.63 -8.24 4.92
N GLY A 133 -8.57 -9.11 5.29
CA GLY A 133 -8.70 -9.60 6.67
C GLY A 133 -7.40 -10.25 7.15
N GLU A 134 -6.81 -11.13 6.35
CA GLU A 134 -5.55 -11.80 6.65
C GLU A 134 -4.37 -10.80 6.82
N VAL A 135 -4.23 -9.82 5.91
CA VAL A 135 -3.17 -8.78 6.01
C VAL A 135 -3.31 -7.91 7.26
N LEU A 136 -4.55 -7.66 7.71
CA LEU A 136 -4.86 -6.74 8.81
C LEU A 136 -5.15 -7.44 10.15
N GLY A 137 -5.12 -8.78 10.20
CA GLY A 137 -5.46 -9.53 11.41
C GLY A 137 -6.92 -9.39 11.81
N GLN A 138 -7.84 -9.31 10.83
CA GLN A 138 -9.27 -9.08 11.01
C GLN A 138 -10.11 -10.08 10.21
N SER A 139 -11.42 -10.13 10.44
CA SER A 139 -12.33 -10.99 9.67
C SER A 139 -12.63 -10.42 8.27
N GLU A 140 -12.96 -11.30 7.31
CA GLU A 140 -13.45 -10.90 5.97
C GLU A 140 -14.67 -9.96 6.07
N THR A 141 -15.60 -10.26 6.97
CA THR A 141 -16.79 -9.44 7.19
C THR A 141 -16.42 -8.04 7.69
N TRP A 142 -15.46 -7.94 8.61
CA TRP A 142 -14.94 -6.65 9.04
C TRP A 142 -14.33 -5.87 7.87
N ALA A 143 -13.49 -6.51 7.04
CA ALA A 143 -12.86 -5.86 5.89
C ALA A 143 -13.90 -5.33 4.89
N ARG A 144 -14.92 -6.15 4.62
CA ARG A 144 -16.03 -5.80 3.73
C ARG A 144 -16.86 -4.63 4.28
N VAL A 145 -17.24 -4.66 5.56
CA VAL A 145 -18.00 -3.57 6.20
C VAL A 145 -17.19 -2.27 6.21
N THR A 146 -15.91 -2.35 6.57
CA THR A 146 -14.98 -1.20 6.59
C THR A 146 -14.83 -0.59 5.19
N PHE A 147 -14.67 -1.42 4.15
CA PHE A 147 -14.62 -0.95 2.76
C PHE A 147 -15.91 -0.24 2.34
N TYR A 148 -17.08 -0.83 2.61
CA TYR A 148 -18.35 -0.21 2.23
C TYR A 148 -18.62 1.10 2.98
N ARG A 149 -18.17 1.22 4.24
CA ARG A 149 -18.21 2.49 5.00
C ARG A 149 -17.32 3.54 4.33
N GLY A 150 -16.08 3.20 3.99
CA GLY A 150 -15.17 4.10 3.27
C GLY A 150 -15.71 4.53 1.92
N LYS A 151 -16.22 3.58 1.11
CA LYS A 151 -16.86 3.86 -0.17
C LYS A 151 -18.05 4.81 -0.02
N LYS A 152 -18.89 4.62 0.99
CA LYS A 152 -20.02 5.51 1.28
C LYS A 152 -19.55 6.91 1.67
N GLY A 153 -18.48 7.02 2.46
CA GLY A 153 -17.83 8.30 2.79
C GLY A 153 -17.36 9.06 1.55
N LEU A 154 -16.71 8.37 0.60
CA LEU A 154 -16.31 8.97 -0.69
C LEU A 154 -17.49 9.49 -1.49
N THR A 155 -18.58 8.72 -1.58
CA THR A 155 -19.77 9.14 -2.35
C THR A 155 -20.44 10.37 -1.74
N LYS A 156 -20.36 10.54 -0.41
CA LYS A 156 -21.00 11.64 0.31
C LYS A 156 -20.11 12.86 0.56
N GLY A 157 -18.80 12.76 0.30
CA GLY A 157 -17.83 13.79 0.67
C GLY A 157 -17.57 13.88 2.18
N GLU A 158 -17.95 12.86 2.95
CA GLU A 158 -17.75 12.79 4.40
C GLU A 158 -16.35 12.20 4.70
N ILE A 159 -15.55 12.89 5.52
CA ILE A 159 -14.25 12.38 5.98
C ILE A 159 -14.51 11.43 7.15
N LEU A 160 -14.25 10.12 6.95
CA LEU A 160 -14.40 9.07 7.96
C LEU A 160 -13.04 8.59 8.48
#